data_AF-A0A7S0NAQ7-F1
#
_entry.id   AF-A0A7S0NAQ7-F1
#
_cell.length_a   1.000
_cell.length_b   1.000
_cell.length_c   1.000
_cell.angle_alpha   90.00
_cell.angle_beta   90.00
_cell.angle_gamma   90.00
#
_symmetry.space_group_name_H-M   'P 1'
#
loop_
_entity.id
_entity.type
_entity.pdbx_description
1 polymer ?
#
loop_
_entity_poly.entity_id
_entity_poly.type
_entity_poly.pdbx_seq_one_letter_code
_entity_poly.pdbx_strand_id
1 'polypeptide(L)'
;EDRAAANSALPVRWSSVDKDENIRLEAGGETAYCLGGHRSVRATHGVDVGKWFFELEIVDYSSQVTRGPANMCHCRVGWAMDRVPWEDLDAPIGYSPMAESCEQAHGFSYAYGSREGAAYHKSMGREYG
;
A
#
# COMPACT_ATOMS: atom_id res chain seq x y z
N GLU A 1 -24.81 -3.85 -12.86
CA GLU A 1 -24.16 -2.99 -13.87
C GLU A 1 -24.05 -1.52 -13.43
N ASP A 2 -25.00 -0.98 -12.64
CA ASP A 2 -24.95 0.41 -12.13
C ASP A 2 -23.80 0.77 -11.18
N ARG A 3 -23.20 -0.21 -10.48
CA ARG A 3 -22.13 0.07 -9.49
C ARG A 3 -20.80 0.47 -10.15
N ALA A 4 -20.55 0.04 -11.38
CA ALA A 4 -19.32 0.32 -12.11
C ALA A 4 -19.31 1.76 -12.68
N ALA A 5 -20.45 2.24 -13.16
CA ALA A 5 -20.60 3.59 -13.71
C ALA A 5 -20.56 4.69 -12.62
N ALA A 6 -21.01 4.38 -11.40
CA ALA A 6 -20.92 5.31 -10.27
C ALA A 6 -19.48 5.48 -9.75
N ASN A 7 -18.62 4.45 -9.91
CA ASN A 7 -17.26 4.48 -9.39
C ASN A 7 -16.29 5.27 -10.29
N SER A 8 -16.54 5.32 -11.60
CA SER A 8 -15.70 6.10 -12.54
C SER A 8 -15.80 7.63 -12.36
N ALA A 9 -16.73 8.12 -11.55
CA ALA A 9 -16.89 9.54 -11.27
C ALA A 9 -16.15 10.02 -10.00
N LEU A 10 -15.66 9.11 -9.16
CA LEU A 10 -14.97 9.45 -7.92
C LEU A 10 -13.45 9.47 -8.13
N PRO A 11 -12.73 10.43 -7.53
CA PRO A 11 -11.28 10.50 -7.66
C PRO A 11 -10.62 9.27 -7.03
N VAL A 12 -9.61 8.73 -7.73
CA VAL A 12 -8.68 7.73 -7.21
C VAL A 12 -7.72 8.44 -6.25
N ARG A 13 -7.72 8.03 -4.98
CA ARG A 13 -6.94 8.63 -3.90
C ARG A 13 -6.71 7.63 -2.78
N TRP A 14 -5.96 7.97 -1.76
CA TRP A 14 -5.87 7.16 -0.55
C TRP A 14 -7.20 7.14 0.21
N SER A 15 -7.59 5.97 0.67
CA SER A 15 -8.83 5.79 1.42
C SER A 15 -8.69 6.35 2.83
N SER A 16 -9.64 7.19 3.24
CA SER A 16 -9.74 7.67 4.63
C SER A 16 -10.31 6.62 5.58
N VAL A 17 -10.96 5.58 5.05
CA VAL A 17 -11.63 4.51 5.80
C VAL A 17 -10.76 3.25 5.84
N ASP A 18 -10.04 2.98 4.75
CA ASP A 18 -9.27 1.76 4.56
C ASP A 18 -7.77 2.02 4.73
N LYS A 19 -7.43 2.40 5.97
CA LYS A 19 -6.09 2.79 6.41
C LYS A 19 -5.92 2.48 7.88
N ASP A 20 -4.69 2.30 8.31
CA ASP A 20 -4.38 2.34 9.74
C ASP A 20 -4.70 3.72 10.35
N GLU A 21 -5.04 3.73 11.63
CA GLU A 21 -5.32 4.96 12.37
C GLU A 21 -4.13 5.95 12.37
N ASN A 22 -2.89 5.43 12.35
CA ASN A 22 -1.66 6.21 12.41
C ASN A 22 -1.21 6.74 11.04
N ILE A 23 -1.86 6.33 9.94
CA ILE A 23 -1.65 6.94 8.63
C ILE A 23 -2.32 8.31 8.60
N ARG A 24 -1.52 9.33 8.24
CA ARG A 24 -1.99 10.68 7.99
C ARG A 24 -2.15 10.89 6.50
N LEU A 25 -3.25 11.54 6.12
CA LEU A 25 -3.53 11.97 4.76
C LEU A 25 -3.44 13.49 4.70
N GLU A 26 -2.80 14.02 3.66
CA GLU A 26 -2.85 15.46 3.39
C GLU A 26 -4.20 15.86 2.75
N ALA A 27 -4.43 17.16 2.64
CA ALA A 27 -5.64 17.69 2.00
C ALA A 27 -5.76 17.13 0.57
N GLY A 28 -6.94 16.62 0.22
CA GLY A 28 -7.19 15.96 -1.07
C GLY A 28 -7.00 14.44 -1.05
N GLY A 29 -6.21 13.91 -0.11
CA GLY A 29 -5.99 12.46 0.05
C GLY A 29 -5.02 11.85 -0.98
N GLU A 30 -4.22 12.67 -1.65
CA GLU A 30 -3.23 12.23 -2.65
C GLU A 30 -1.88 11.85 -2.02
N THR A 31 -1.57 12.45 -0.87
CA THR A 31 -0.37 12.12 -0.07
C THR A 31 -0.76 11.37 1.20
N ALA A 32 -0.03 10.30 1.50
CA ALA A 32 -0.14 9.54 2.73
C ALA A 32 1.24 9.35 3.38
N TYR A 33 1.31 9.47 4.70
CA TYR A 33 2.54 9.25 5.45
C TYR A 33 2.26 8.72 6.86
N CYS A 34 3.27 8.11 7.48
CA CYS A 34 3.30 7.79 8.90
C CYS A 34 4.61 8.28 9.52
N LEU A 35 4.59 8.64 10.80
CA LEU A 35 5.78 9.09 11.55
C LEU A 35 6.24 8.04 12.58
N GLY A 36 5.86 6.77 12.36
CA GLY A 36 6.07 5.66 13.29
C GLY A 36 6.47 4.38 12.56
N GLY A 37 6.17 3.22 13.15
CA GLY A 37 6.39 1.92 12.52
C GLY A 37 5.61 1.78 11.20
N HIS A 38 5.89 0.71 10.46
CA HIS A 38 5.16 0.42 9.22
C HIS A 38 3.66 0.41 9.45
N ARG A 39 2.93 1.08 8.56
CA ARG A 39 1.48 1.12 8.48
C ARG A 39 1.07 1.15 7.02
N SER A 40 -0.14 0.69 6.75
CA SER A 40 -0.65 0.54 5.39
C SER A 40 -1.94 1.34 5.19
N VAL A 41 -2.16 1.75 3.94
CA VAL A 41 -3.38 2.37 3.44
C VAL A 41 -3.64 1.86 2.03
N ARG A 42 -4.91 1.63 1.70
CA ARG A 42 -5.35 1.24 0.35
C ARG A 42 -5.93 2.44 -0.40
N ALA A 43 -5.89 2.37 -1.73
CA ALA A 43 -6.56 3.35 -2.58
C ALA A 43 -8.09 3.18 -2.48
N THR A 44 -8.85 4.21 -2.86
CA THR A 44 -10.31 4.18 -2.92
C THR A 44 -10.87 3.21 -3.97
N HIS A 45 -10.01 2.71 -4.86
CA HIS A 45 -10.39 1.86 -5.97
C HIS A 45 -9.55 0.59 -6.00
N GLY A 46 -10.22 -0.53 -6.18
CA GLY A 46 -9.62 -1.81 -6.53
C GLY A 46 -9.75 -2.08 -8.03
N VAL A 47 -8.98 -3.06 -8.50
CA VAL A 47 -9.05 -3.59 -9.86
C VAL A 47 -9.40 -5.08 -9.79
N ASP A 48 -10.12 -5.57 -10.80
CA ASP A 48 -10.54 -6.99 -10.86
C ASP A 48 -10.00 -7.66 -12.13
N VAL A 49 -10.30 -7.10 -13.30
CA VAL A 49 -9.88 -7.65 -14.61
C VAL A 49 -9.16 -6.57 -15.43
N GLY A 50 -8.15 -6.98 -16.21
CA GLY A 50 -7.44 -6.12 -17.17
C GLY A 50 -5.98 -5.86 -16.83
N LYS A 51 -5.34 -4.99 -17.61
CA LYS A 51 -3.97 -4.51 -17.37
C LYS A 51 -4.04 -3.10 -16.79
N TRP A 52 -3.41 -2.91 -15.63
CA TRP A 52 -3.46 -1.66 -14.88
C TRP A 52 -2.07 -1.23 -14.47
N PHE A 53 -1.86 0.08 -14.39
CA PHE A 53 -0.64 0.66 -13.87
C PHE A 53 -0.99 1.86 -12.98
N PHE A 54 -0.07 2.19 -12.08
CA PHE A 54 -0.11 3.42 -11.31
C PHE A 54 1.32 3.93 -11.14
N GLU A 55 1.45 5.21 -10.85
CA GLU A 55 2.72 5.85 -10.52
C GLU A 55 2.59 6.52 -9.15
N LEU A 56 3.70 6.60 -8.42
CA LEU A 56 3.76 7.27 -7.12
C LEU A 56 5.01 8.12 -7.05
N GLU A 57 4.88 9.30 -6.47
CA GLU A 57 6.01 10.12 -6.03
C GLU A 57 6.37 9.77 -4.58
N ILE A 58 7.65 9.56 -4.30
CA ILE A 58 8.13 9.36 -2.93
C ILE A 58 8.61 10.71 -2.38
N VAL A 59 7.81 11.28 -1.48
CA VAL A 59 8.14 12.51 -0.77
C VAL A 59 8.92 12.19 0.51
N ASP A 60 10.02 12.91 0.75
CA ASP A 60 10.87 12.71 1.92
C ASP A 60 10.34 13.44 3.16
N TYR A 61 9.78 12.68 4.09
CA TYR A 61 9.35 13.16 5.41
C TYR A 61 10.37 12.86 6.52
N SER A 62 11.59 12.42 6.19
CA SER A 62 12.58 11.97 7.18
C SER A 62 12.97 13.06 8.18
N SER A 63 12.92 14.34 7.79
CA SER A 63 13.15 15.48 8.69
C SER A 63 12.07 15.67 9.77
N GLN A 64 10.89 15.08 9.58
CA GLN A 64 9.75 15.15 10.52
C GLN A 64 9.70 13.95 11.47
N VAL A 65 10.56 12.96 11.27
CA VAL A 65 10.60 11.76 12.13
C VAL A 65 11.29 12.10 13.44
N THR A 66 10.56 11.92 14.54
CA THR A 66 11.04 12.23 15.89
C THR A 66 11.59 11.01 16.63
N ARG A 67 11.48 9.82 16.04
CA ARG A 67 11.92 8.54 16.63
C ARG A 67 12.65 7.68 15.61
N GLY A 68 13.83 7.20 15.99
CA GLY A 68 14.72 6.45 15.10
C GLY A 68 15.49 7.38 14.15
N PRO A 69 16.49 6.85 13.44
CA PRO A 69 17.33 7.67 12.58
C PRO A 69 16.65 7.92 11.22
N ALA A 70 16.73 9.16 10.73
CA ALA A 70 16.14 9.62 9.46
C ALA A 70 16.58 8.75 8.26
N ASN A 71 17.80 8.19 8.32
CA ASN A 71 18.31 7.25 7.35
C ASN A 71 17.69 5.85 7.45
N MET A 72 16.59 5.64 8.18
CA MET A 72 15.79 4.40 8.18
C MET A 72 14.36 4.62 7.65
N CYS A 73 13.97 5.85 7.32
CA CYS A 73 12.68 6.13 6.70
C CYS A 73 12.59 5.48 5.31
N HIS A 74 11.57 4.66 5.11
CA HIS A 74 11.27 4.03 3.83
C HIS A 74 9.76 3.74 3.75
N CYS A 75 9.26 3.57 2.55
CA CYS A 75 7.90 3.12 2.31
C CYS A 75 7.92 1.85 1.46
N ARG A 76 6.80 1.11 1.54
CA ARG A 76 6.53 -0.04 0.69
C ARG A 76 5.26 0.22 -0.09
N VAL A 77 5.29 -0.04 -1.39
CA VAL A 77 4.16 0.26 -2.29
C VAL A 77 3.86 -0.91 -3.20
N GLY A 78 2.59 -1.13 -3.53
CA GLY A 78 2.18 -2.13 -4.50
C GLY A 78 0.73 -2.55 -4.36
N TRP A 79 0.43 -3.80 -4.73
CA TRP A 79 -0.94 -4.31 -4.82
C TRP A 79 -1.24 -5.27 -3.67
N ALA A 80 -2.46 -5.21 -3.14
CA ALA A 80 -2.96 -6.13 -2.13
C ALA A 80 -4.37 -6.58 -2.49
N MET A 81 -4.67 -7.86 -2.25
CA MET A 81 -6.03 -8.39 -2.38
C MET A 81 -6.95 -7.81 -1.31
N ASP A 82 -8.25 -7.78 -1.60
CA ASP A 82 -9.26 -7.28 -0.67
C ASP A 82 -9.24 -8.05 0.66
N ARG A 83 -8.88 -9.34 0.63
CA ARG A 83 -8.86 -10.28 1.76
C ARG A 83 -7.56 -10.35 2.55
N VAL A 84 -6.62 -9.42 2.41
CA VAL A 84 -5.59 -9.29 3.44
C VAL A 84 -6.35 -8.95 4.74
N PRO A 85 -6.25 -9.77 5.80
CA PRO A 85 -7.07 -9.57 7.00
C PRO A 85 -6.96 -8.11 7.42
N TRP A 86 -8.11 -7.47 7.69
CA TRP A 86 -8.20 -6.06 8.11
C TRP A 86 -7.32 -5.74 9.33
N GLU A 87 -6.91 -6.78 10.04
CA GLU A 87 -6.06 -6.77 11.22
C GLU A 87 -4.58 -6.49 10.89
N ASP A 88 -4.16 -6.50 9.61
CA ASP A 88 -2.77 -6.30 9.18
C ASP A 88 -2.49 -4.91 8.55
N LEU A 89 -3.38 -3.91 8.67
CA LEU A 89 -3.05 -2.53 8.24
C LEU A 89 -1.96 -1.91 9.14
N ASP A 90 -1.70 -2.50 10.31
CA ASP A 90 -0.58 -2.18 11.17
C ASP A 90 0.75 -2.84 10.73
N ALA A 91 0.70 -3.70 9.71
CA ALA A 91 1.82 -4.36 9.08
C ALA A 91 2.13 -3.76 7.70
N PRO A 92 3.38 -3.87 7.22
CA PRO A 92 3.73 -3.41 5.87
C PRO A 92 3.11 -4.30 4.79
N ILE A 93 2.71 -3.70 3.68
CA ILE A 93 2.41 -4.44 2.45
C ILE A 93 3.56 -5.41 2.09
N GLY A 94 3.21 -6.62 1.67
CA GLY A 94 4.15 -7.74 1.46
C GLY A 94 4.37 -8.61 2.70
N TYR A 95 3.83 -8.24 3.86
CA TYR A 95 3.79 -9.13 5.03
C TYR A 95 2.66 -10.15 4.86
N SER A 96 2.96 -11.42 5.12
CA SER A 96 1.97 -12.49 5.26
C SER A 96 2.33 -13.24 6.54
N PRO A 97 1.46 -13.22 7.56
CA PRO A 97 1.68 -14.08 8.71
C PRO A 97 1.71 -15.53 8.22
N MET A 98 2.70 -16.30 8.66
CA MET A 98 2.78 -17.75 8.44
C MET A 98 1.57 -18.40 9.14
N ALA A 99 0.45 -18.53 8.43
CA ALA A 99 -0.72 -19.20 8.97
C ALA A 99 -0.54 -20.72 8.78
N GLU A 100 0.03 -21.40 9.79
CA GLU A 100 0.06 -22.86 9.84
C GLU A 100 -1.36 -23.49 9.95
N SER A 101 -2.43 -22.70 10.03
CA SER A 101 -3.78 -23.21 10.29
C SER A 101 -4.93 -22.60 9.46
N CYS A 102 -4.66 -21.84 8.40
CA CYS A 102 -5.74 -21.30 7.56
C CYS A 102 -5.57 -21.70 6.10
N GLU A 103 -6.30 -22.73 5.68
CA GLU A 103 -6.55 -23.09 4.26
C GLU A 103 -7.11 -21.93 3.41
N GLN A 104 -7.44 -20.78 4.02
CA GLN A 104 -7.95 -19.57 3.35
C GLN A 104 -7.05 -18.32 3.44
N ALA A 105 -5.85 -18.39 4.05
CA ALA A 105 -5.01 -17.21 4.27
C ALA A 105 -3.94 -16.99 3.19
N HIS A 106 -4.34 -16.65 1.96
CA HIS A 106 -3.39 -16.17 0.95
C HIS A 106 -3.92 -14.92 0.25
N GLY A 107 -3.98 -13.81 1.00
CA GLY A 107 -4.00 -12.50 0.39
C GLY A 107 -2.63 -12.23 -0.23
N PHE A 108 -2.51 -12.33 -1.55
CA PHE A 108 -1.26 -11.96 -2.23
C PHE A 108 -1.06 -10.45 -2.13
N SER A 109 0.13 -10.03 -1.70
CA SER A 109 0.57 -8.66 -1.85
C SER A 109 1.97 -8.59 -2.44
N TYR A 110 2.18 -7.61 -3.33
CA TYR A 110 3.46 -7.33 -3.96
C TYR A 110 3.91 -5.96 -3.55
N ALA A 111 5.18 -5.80 -3.18
CA ALA A 111 5.69 -4.57 -2.61
C ALA A 111 7.06 -4.19 -3.18
N TYR A 112 7.24 -2.89 -3.41
CA TYR A 112 8.49 -2.23 -3.77
C TYR A 112 8.92 -1.32 -2.63
N GLY A 113 10.19 -1.40 -2.22
CA GLY A 113 10.76 -0.47 -1.26
C GLY A 113 11.29 0.80 -1.93
N SER A 114 11.14 1.95 -1.29
CA SER A 114 11.71 3.22 -1.78
C SER A 114 13.24 3.33 -1.66
N ARG A 115 13.92 2.30 -1.14
CA ARG A 115 15.38 2.30 -0.95
C ARG A 115 16.05 1.04 -1.47
N GLU A 116 17.24 1.24 -2.03
CA GLU A 116 18.10 0.17 -2.52
C GLU A 116 18.61 -0.70 -1.35
N GLY A 117 18.57 -2.03 -1.51
CA GLY A 117 18.91 -2.99 -0.46
C GLY A 117 17.73 -3.52 0.37
N ALA A 118 16.55 -2.90 0.29
CA ALA A 118 15.31 -3.47 0.82
C ALA A 118 14.75 -4.49 -0.20
N ALA A 119 15.27 -5.71 -0.18
CA ALA A 119 14.95 -6.74 -1.17
C ALA A 119 13.53 -7.27 -1.03
N TYR A 120 12.56 -6.73 -1.77
CA TYR A 120 11.29 -7.40 -2.08
C TYR A 120 10.90 -7.05 -3.54
N HIS A 121 10.39 -8.06 -4.26
CA HIS A 121 10.39 -8.22 -5.72
C HIS A 121 10.53 -6.94 -6.58
N LYS A 122 11.71 -6.76 -7.21
CA LYS A 122 11.89 -5.81 -8.32
C LYS A 122 11.10 -6.33 -9.55
N SER A 123 9.99 -5.70 -9.93
CA SER A 123 9.55 -5.59 -11.33
C SER A 123 10.76 -5.23 -12.17
N MET A 124 11.14 -6.17 -13.02
CA MET A 124 12.23 -6.01 -13.97
C MET A 124 11.78 -5.20 -15.21
N GLY A 125 10.61 -4.55 -15.17
CA GLY A 125 10.05 -3.81 -16.31
C GLY A 125 9.84 -4.66 -17.57
N ARG A 126 9.81 -6.00 -17.45
CA ARG A 126 9.55 -6.90 -18.57
C ARG A 126 8.05 -7.16 -18.65
N GLU A 127 7.52 -7.14 -19.88
CA GLU A 127 6.16 -7.63 -20.14
C GLU A 127 6.07 -9.08 -19.67
N TYR A 128 5.13 -9.35 -18.77
CA TYR A 128 4.65 -10.71 -18.58
C TYR A 128 3.59 -10.96 -19.66
N GLY A 129 3.84 -12.00 -20.46
CA GLY A 129 3.04 -12.38 -21.63
C GLY A 129 1.58 -12.62 -21.31
#